data_AF-A0A519UUI4-F1
#
_entry.id   AF-A0A519UUI4-F1
#
_cell.length_a   1.000
_cell.length_b   1.000
_cell.length_c   1.000
_cell.angle_alpha   90.00
_cell.angle_beta   90.00
_cell.angle_gamma   90.00
#
_symmetry.space_group_name_H-M   'P 1'
#
loop_
_entity.id
_entity.type
_entity.pdbx_description
1 polymer ?
#
loop_
_entity_poly.entity_id
_entity_poly.type
_entity_poly.pdbx_seq_one_letter_code
_entity_poly.pdbx_strand_id
1 'polypeptide(L)'
;MVASLLGGLAPAAAQAPVLTLPALIQQTLAGSAPAVQARAAREGGYWAYRAYQAGYRPQLALQGVVPSFNRAIIPVVQPDGTTAFQSVRYN
;
A
#
# COMPACT_ATOMS: atom_id res chain seq x y z
N MET A 1 -22.27 -29.97 48.23
CA MET A 1 -20.95 -30.57 48.50
C MET A 1 -20.41 -31.15 47.20
N VAL A 2 -19.70 -30.35 46.41
CA VAL A 2 -18.72 -30.82 45.42
C VAL A 2 -17.61 -29.77 45.42
N ALA A 3 -16.39 -30.24 45.66
CA ALA A 3 -15.21 -29.44 45.95
C ALA A 3 -14.34 -29.29 44.69
N SER A 4 -13.63 -28.15 44.60
CA SER A 4 -12.27 -28.02 44.03
C SER A 4 -12.11 -28.23 42.50
N LEU A 5 -11.23 -27.62 41.72
CA LEU A 5 -10.04 -26.78 41.92
C LEU A 5 -10.00 -25.74 40.77
N LEU A 6 -9.87 -24.45 41.08
CA LEU A 6 -9.34 -23.48 40.13
C LEU A 6 -7.91 -23.16 40.58
N GLY A 7 -6.96 -23.95 40.06
CA GLY A 7 -5.54 -23.70 40.23
C GLY A 7 -5.17 -22.38 39.56
N GLY A 8 -4.72 -21.42 40.36
CA GLY A 8 -4.18 -20.17 39.87
C GLY A 8 -2.89 -20.41 39.09
N LEU A 9 -2.89 -20.03 37.81
CA LEU A 9 -1.66 -19.77 37.09
C LEU A 9 -1.10 -18.43 37.58
N ALA A 10 -0.15 -18.48 38.51
CA ALA A 10 0.73 -17.35 38.75
C ALA A 10 1.62 -17.19 37.50
N PRO A 11 1.75 -15.97 36.92
CA PRO A 11 2.70 -15.76 35.85
C PRO A 11 4.11 -15.97 36.41
N ALA A 12 4.89 -16.83 35.76
CA ALA A 12 6.31 -16.95 36.04
C ALA A 12 6.95 -15.57 35.79
N ALA A 13 7.53 -14.98 36.85
CA ALA A 13 8.28 -13.74 36.72
C ALA A 13 9.50 -14.00 35.83
N ALA A 14 9.42 -13.59 34.56
CA ALA A 14 10.54 -13.67 33.63
C ALA A 14 11.73 -12.89 34.21
N GLN A 15 12.89 -13.53 34.35
CA GLN A 15 14.10 -12.84 34.78
C GLN A 15 14.42 -11.74 33.77
N ALA A 16 14.52 -10.49 34.25
CA ALA A 16 14.94 -9.37 33.42
C ALA A 16 16.37 -9.65 32.93
N PRO A 17 16.64 -9.65 31.62
CA PRO A 17 17.98 -9.86 31.11
C PRO A 17 18.90 -8.76 31.65
N VAL A 18 20.11 -9.16 32.08
CA VAL A 18 21.12 -8.20 32.54
C VAL A 18 21.55 -7.35 31.35
N LEU A 19 21.05 -6.11 31.32
CA LEU A 19 21.31 -5.20 30.21
C LEU A 19 22.64 -4.50 30.44
N THR A 20 23.61 -4.77 29.57
CA THR A 20 24.89 -4.05 29.58
C THR A 20 24.78 -2.78 28.75
N LEU A 21 25.47 -1.72 29.15
CA LEU A 21 25.47 -0.44 28.43
C LEU A 21 25.83 -0.60 26.94
N PRO A 22 26.85 -1.39 26.55
CA PRO A 22 27.17 -1.60 25.14
C PRO A 22 26.05 -2.30 24.36
N ALA A 23 25.37 -3.28 24.96
CA ALA A 23 24.27 -3.99 24.32
C ALA A 23 23.06 -3.07 24.08
N LEU A 24 22.72 -2.22 25.05
CA LEU A 24 21.65 -1.24 24.91
C LEU A 24 21.97 -0.22 23.80
N ILE A 25 23.21 0.27 23.72
CA ILE A 25 23.62 1.21 22.67
C ILE A 25 23.47 0.58 21.29
N GLN A 26 23.93 -0.67 21.11
CA GLN A 26 23.78 -1.37 19.83
C GLN A 26 22.30 -1.56 19.45
N GLN A 27 21.46 -1.99 20.41
CA GLN A 27 20.04 -2.19 20.18
C GLN A 27 19.31 -0.88 19.83
N THR A 28 19.65 0.21 20.52
CA THR A 28 19.05 1.54 20.26
C THR A 28 19.52 2.14 18.94
N LEU A 29 20.80 2.00 18.57
CA LEU A 29 21.27 2.43 17.25
C LEU A 29 20.64 1.63 16.10
N ALA A 30 20.24 0.37 16.34
CA ALA A 30 19.59 -0.44 15.33
C ALA A 30 18.18 0.06 14.98
N GLY A 31 17.38 0.45 15.99
CA GLY A 31 15.94 0.65 15.83
C GLY A 31 15.36 1.97 16.38
N SER A 32 16.17 2.87 16.92
CA SER A 32 15.65 4.16 17.42
C SER A 32 15.12 5.05 16.31
N ALA A 33 14.11 5.86 16.63
CA ALA A 33 13.55 6.86 15.72
C ALA A 33 14.62 7.76 15.05
N PRO A 34 15.59 8.36 15.77
CA PRO A 34 16.64 9.15 15.12
C PRO A 34 17.52 8.33 14.17
N ALA A 35 17.81 7.06 14.49
CA ALA A 35 18.58 6.20 13.59
C ALA A 35 17.82 5.92 12.27
N VAL A 36 16.51 5.66 12.36
CA VAL A 36 15.65 5.47 11.18
C VAL A 36 15.56 6.76 10.36
N GLN A 37 15.37 7.91 11.02
CA GLN A 37 15.34 9.22 10.35
C GLN A 37 16.65 9.52 9.60
N ALA A 38 17.81 9.25 10.21
CA ALA A 38 19.10 9.44 9.57
C ALA A 38 19.28 8.53 8.34
N ARG A 39 18.85 7.27 8.41
CA ARG A 39 18.86 6.35 7.26
C ARG A 39 17.95 6.85 6.13
N ALA A 40 16.73 7.26 6.46
CA ALA A 40 15.78 7.80 5.50
C ALA A 40 16.31 9.10 4.83
N ALA A 41 16.95 9.99 5.59
CA ALA A 41 17.56 11.20 5.05
C ALA A 41 18.69 10.88 4.06
N ARG A 42 19.54 9.89 4.38
CA ARG A 42 20.59 9.39 3.48
C ARG A 42 20.02 8.83 2.19
N GLU A 43 19.01 7.96 2.29
CA GLU A 43 18.33 7.38 1.12
C GLU A 43 17.65 8.45 0.28
N GLY A 44 16.96 9.39 0.92
CA GLY A 44 16.34 10.54 0.25
C GLY A 44 17.36 11.38 -0.53
N GLY A 45 18.50 11.72 0.07
CA GLY A 45 19.57 12.46 -0.61
C GLY A 45 20.17 11.69 -1.80
N TYR A 46 20.36 10.38 -1.64
CA TYR A 46 20.83 9.52 -2.72
C TYR A 46 19.87 9.48 -3.91
N TRP A 47 18.56 9.33 -3.66
CA TRP A 47 17.56 9.33 -4.72
C TRP A 47 17.37 10.71 -5.35
N ALA A 48 17.49 11.79 -4.57
CA ALA A 48 17.45 13.15 -5.08
C ALA A 48 18.61 13.41 -6.06
N TYR A 49 19.82 12.97 -5.73
CA TYR A 49 20.98 13.07 -6.63
C TYR A 49 20.75 12.29 -7.94
N ARG A 50 20.23 11.07 -7.86
CA ARG A 50 19.91 10.28 -9.06
C ARG A 50 18.82 10.92 -9.92
N ALA A 51 17.80 11.50 -9.30
CA ALA A 51 16.74 12.23 -10.01
C ALA A 51 17.31 13.45 -10.74
N TYR A 52 18.20 14.20 -10.08
CA TYR A 52 18.93 15.32 -10.71
C TYR A 52 19.73 14.86 -11.93
N GLN A 53 20.48 13.76 -11.82
CA GLN A 53 21.20 13.17 -12.97
C GLN A 53 20.26 12.72 -14.09
N ALA A 54 19.10 12.15 -13.75
CA ALA A 54 18.11 11.72 -14.73
C ALA A 54 17.50 12.89 -15.51
N GLY A 55 17.42 14.08 -14.91
CA GLY A 55 16.99 15.31 -15.59
C GLY A 55 17.85 15.70 -16.79
N TYR A 56 19.12 15.26 -16.83
CA TYR A 56 20.03 15.48 -17.97
C TYR A 56 19.90 14.41 -19.07
N ARG A 57 18.99 13.45 -18.92
CA ARG A 57 18.78 12.36 -19.88
C ARG A 57 17.49 12.56 -20.65
N PRO A 58 17.41 12.10 -21.92
CA PRO A 58 16.17 12.13 -22.68
C PRO A 58 15.10 11.30 -21.98
N GLN A 59 13.89 11.84 -21.89
CA GLN A 59 12.72 11.15 -21.35
C GLN A 59 11.99 10.42 -22.48
N LEU A 60 11.66 9.15 -22.28
CA LEU A 60 10.84 8.37 -23.20
C LEU A 60 9.54 7.99 -22.49
N ALA A 61 8.41 8.36 -23.07
CA ALA A 61 7.09 8.00 -22.57
C ALA A 61 6.25 7.44 -23.72
N LEU A 62 5.47 6.39 -23.44
CA LEU A 62 4.56 5.78 -24.40
C LEU A 62 3.13 6.21 -24.06
N GLN A 63 2.40 6.78 -25.02
CA GLN A 63 0.99 7.11 -24.88
C GLN A 63 0.17 6.39 -25.95
N GLY A 64 -1.01 5.91 -25.58
CA GLY A 64 -1.99 5.31 -26.49
C GLY A 64 -3.40 5.75 -26.11
N VAL A 65 -4.25 5.96 -27.11
CA VAL A 65 -5.68 6.29 -26.93
C VAL A 65 -6.49 5.04 -27.26
N VAL A 66 -7.34 4.60 -26.32
CA VAL A 66 -8.27 3.49 -26.56
C VAL A 66 -9.64 4.08 -26.94
N PRO A 67 -10.29 3.61 -28.03
CA PRO A 67 -11.59 4.13 -28.43
C PRO A 67 -12.69 3.76 -27.41
N SER A 68 -13.59 4.71 -27.16
CA SER A 68 -14.76 4.52 -26.30
C SER A 68 -15.93 3.99 -27.12
N PHE A 69 -16.30 2.73 -26.93
CA PHE A 69 -17.49 2.15 -27.55
C PHE A 69 -18.72 2.41 -26.67
N ASN A 70 -19.59 3.34 -27.08
CA ASN A 70 -20.89 3.53 -26.43
C ASN A 70 -21.97 2.71 -27.15
N ARG A 71 -22.52 1.71 -26.46
CA ARG A 71 -23.67 0.94 -26.93
C ARG A 71 -24.92 1.49 -26.24
N ALA A 72 -25.79 2.14 -27.01
CA ALA A 72 -27.11 2.54 -26.51
C ALA A 72 -28.17 1.60 -27.08
N ILE A 73 -29.08 1.15 -26.22
CA ILE A 73 -30.29 0.46 -26.65
C ILE A 73 -31.38 1.52 -26.69
N ILE A 74 -31.80 1.91 -27.89
CA ILE A 74 -32.82 2.95 -28.07
C ILE A 74 -34.13 2.26 -28.42
N PRO A 75 -35.22 2.50 -27.67
CA PRO A 75 -36.53 2.01 -28.03
C PRO A 75 -37.02 2.76 -29.27
N VAL A 76 -37.31 2.03 -30.35
CA VAL A 76 -37.96 2.59 -31.53
C VAL A 76 -39.42 2.13 -31.50
N VAL A 77 -40.36 3.07 -31.51
CA VAL A 77 -41.79 2.76 -31.59
C VAL A 77 -42.12 2.46 -33.06
N GLN A 78 -42.59 1.25 -33.34
CA GLN A 78 -42.98 0.85 -34.68
C GLN A 78 -44.37 1.40 -35.04
N PRO A 79 -44.70 1.50 -36.35
CA PRO A 79 -46.00 2.02 -36.81
C PRO A 79 -47.21 1.23 -36.31
N ASP A 80 -47.01 0.02 -35.78
CA ASP A 80 -48.02 -0.88 -35.21
C ASP A 80 -48.19 -0.71 -33.68
N GLY A 81 -47.49 0.25 -33.06
CA GLY A 81 -47.56 0.54 -31.63
C GLY A 81 -46.73 -0.40 -30.74
N THR A 82 -46.00 -1.36 -31.31
CA THR A 82 -45.06 -2.19 -30.56
C THR A 82 -43.72 -1.46 -30.34
N THR A 83 -43.00 -1.82 -29.28
CA THR A 83 -41.67 -1.25 -28.97
C THR A 83 -40.61 -2.32 -29.18
N ALA A 84 -39.79 -2.17 -30.22
CA ALA A 84 -38.60 -3.00 -30.44
C ALA A 84 -37.34 -2.29 -29.93
N PHE A 85 -36.50 -3.03 -29.21
CA PHE A 85 -35.21 -2.56 -28.74
C PHE A 85 -34.14 -2.85 -29.81
N GLN A 86 -33.59 -1.80 -30.43
CA GLN A 86 -32.50 -1.95 -31.38
C GLN A 86 -31.17 -1.54 -30.74
N SER A 87 -30.13 -2.36 -30.93
CA SER A 87 -28.77 -2.03 -30.49
C SER A 87 -28.15 -1.03 -31.47
N VAL A 88 -27.94 0.21 -31.04
CA VAL A 88 -27.27 1.24 -31.84
C VAL A 88 -25.84 1.40 -31.34
N ARG A 89 -24.87 1.28 -32.26
CA ARG A 89 -23.45 1.48 -31.98
C ARG A 89 -23.04 2.88 -32.41
N TYR A 90 -22.59 3.70 -31.47
CA TYR A 90 -21.95 4.99 -31.75
C TYR A 90 -20.44 4.76 -31.89
N ASN A 91 -19.86 5.28 -32.99
CA ASN A 91 -18.42 5.20 -33.28
C ASN A 91 -17.71 6.47 -32.86
#